data_AF-A0A7W4TRT3-F1
#
_entry.id   AF-A0A7W4TRT3-F1
#
_cell.length_a   1.000
_cell.length_b   1.000
_cell.length_c   1.000
_cell.angle_alpha   90.00
_cell.angle_beta   90.00
_cell.angle_gamma   90.00
#
_symmetry.space_group_name_H-M   'P 1'
#
loop_
_entity.id
_entity.type
_entity.pdbx_description
1 polymer ?
#
loop_
_entity_poly.entity_id
_entity_poly.type
_entity_poly.pdbx_seq_one_letter_code
_entity_poly.pdbx_strand_id
1 'polypeptide(L)'
;MTAESGAAGDSVPVQVSLYHCGVEPLVLDDTTWEVPQPPFDGTNAPASFTGSGSVVRDGKVLRYTDEAGALLTFVPDDGVQRPLCA
;
A
#
# COMPACT_ATOMS: atom_id res chain seq x y z
N MET A 1 -7.84 18.10 29.23
CA MET A 1 -6.76 18.61 28.36
C MET A 1 -7.05 18.05 26.98
N THR A 2 -7.58 18.89 26.11
CA THR A 2 -8.12 18.52 24.80
C THR A 2 -6.99 18.67 23.79
N ALA A 3 -6.56 17.57 23.14
CA ALA A 3 -5.65 17.65 22.02
C ALA A 3 -6.49 17.64 20.73
N GLU A 4 -6.73 18.82 20.20
CA GLU A 4 -7.01 19.01 18.78
C GLU A 4 -5.69 18.84 18.02
N SER A 5 -5.60 17.80 17.20
CA SER A 5 -4.57 17.69 16.15
C SER A 5 -5.29 17.70 14.82
N GLY A 6 -5.26 18.86 14.15
CA GLY A 6 -5.89 19.07 12.86
C GLY A 6 -5.21 18.31 11.71
N ALA A 7 -6.06 17.78 10.82
CA ALA A 7 -5.85 17.52 9.39
C ALA A 7 -4.56 16.79 8.97
N ALA A 8 -4.53 15.48 9.20
CA ALA A 8 -3.93 14.54 8.26
C ALA A 8 -5.09 13.93 7.45
N GLY A 9 -4.97 13.79 6.13
CA GLY A 9 -5.98 13.06 5.35
C GLY A 9 -6.26 11.72 6.04
N ASP A 10 -7.54 11.39 6.21
CA ASP A 10 -8.02 10.27 7.05
C ASP A 10 -7.12 9.04 6.90
N SER A 11 -6.29 8.78 7.90
CA SER A 11 -5.31 7.69 7.85
C SER A 11 -6.03 6.40 8.20
N VAL A 12 -6.19 5.52 7.21
CA VAL A 12 -6.94 4.27 7.37
C VAL A 12 -5.95 3.13 7.67
N PRO A 13 -6.10 2.41 8.79
CA PRO A 13 -5.28 1.23 9.05
C PRO A 13 -5.63 0.12 8.05
N VAL A 14 -4.61 -0.47 7.43
CA VAL A 14 -4.77 -1.54 6.44
C VAL A 14 -3.71 -2.62 6.63
N GLN A 15 -4.03 -3.81 6.12
CA GLN A 15 -3.07 -4.89 5.95
C GLN A 15 -2.78 -5.05 4.47
N VAL A 16 -1.51 -5.22 4.11
CA VAL A 16 -1.06 -5.45 2.74
C VAL A 16 -0.24 -6.73 2.68
N SER A 17 -0.47 -7.57 1.68
CA SER A 17 0.39 -8.74 1.45
C SER A 17 1.47 -8.35 0.45
N LEU A 18 2.72 -8.46 0.89
CA LEU A 18 3.90 -8.22 0.09
C LEU A 18 4.50 -9.56 -0.33
N TYR A 19 4.82 -9.67 -1.61
CA TYR A 19 5.53 -10.77 -2.24
C TYR A 19 6.89 -10.25 -2.71
N HIS A 20 7.87 -11.14 -2.86
CA HIS A 20 9.19 -10.78 -3.40
C HIS A 20 9.17 -10.14 -4.80
N CYS A 21 8.06 -10.28 -5.52
CA CYS A 21 7.88 -9.81 -6.88
C CYS A 21 6.78 -8.75 -7.00
N GLY A 22 6.00 -8.49 -5.94
CA GLY A 22 4.89 -7.53 -6.01
C GLY A 22 4.09 -7.36 -4.73
N VAL A 23 3.01 -6.58 -4.81
CA VAL A 23 2.10 -6.31 -3.68
C VAL A 23 0.71 -6.72 -4.12
N GLU A 24 -0.01 -7.46 -3.29
CA GLU A 24 -1.41 -7.77 -3.58
C GLU A 24 -2.25 -6.49 -3.65
N PRO A 25 -3.22 -6.41 -4.57
CA PRO A 25 -4.11 -5.27 -4.65
C PRO A 25 -4.88 -5.06 -3.34
N LEU A 26 -4.98 -3.79 -2.92
CA LEU A 26 -5.74 -3.37 -1.76
C LEU A 26 -7.13 -2.90 -2.21
N VAL A 27 -8.19 -3.37 -1.56
CA VAL A 27 -9.54 -2.85 -1.79
C VAL A 27 -9.88 -1.84 -0.70
N LEU A 28 -10.14 -0.58 -1.09
CA LEU A 28 -10.54 0.51 -0.21
C LEU A 28 -11.60 1.37 -0.90
N ASP A 29 -12.72 1.65 -0.22
CA ASP A 29 -13.86 2.41 -0.74
C ASP A 29 -14.38 1.88 -2.10
N ASP A 30 -14.61 0.56 -2.20
CA ASP A 30 -15.02 -0.14 -3.43
C ASP A 30 -14.06 0.05 -4.63
N THR A 31 -12.86 0.58 -4.39
CA THR A 31 -11.82 0.79 -5.39
C THR A 31 -10.68 -0.19 -5.15
N THR A 32 -10.25 -0.87 -6.20
CA THR A 32 -9.03 -1.69 -6.17
C THR A 32 -7.81 -0.80 -6.43
N TRP A 33 -6.78 -0.96 -5.61
CA TRP A 33 -5.56 -0.19 -5.65
C TRP A 33 -4.36 -1.13 -5.79
N GLU A 34 -3.44 -0.79 -6.69
CA GLU A 34 -2.25 -1.60 -6.99
C GLU A 34 -0.96 -0.81 -6.83
N VAL A 35 0.18 -1.51 -6.70
CA VAL A 35 1.51 -0.90 -6.72
C VAL A 35 2.16 -1.18 -8.08
N PRO A 36 2.24 -0.20 -9.01
CA PRO A 36 2.62 -0.46 -10.40
C PRO A 36 4.11 -0.78 -10.58
N GLN A 37 4.94 -0.25 -9.69
CA GLN A 37 6.38 -0.52 -9.62
C GLN A 37 6.75 -0.66 -8.15
N PRO A 38 6.65 -1.87 -7.59
CA PRO A 38 7.04 -2.09 -6.22
C PRO A 38 8.57 -1.89 -6.08
N PRO A 39 9.06 -1.37 -4.94
CA PRO A 39 10.48 -1.12 -4.73
C PRO A 39 11.32 -2.40 -4.55
N PHE A 40 10.79 -3.57 -4.91
CA PHE A 40 11.47 -4.85 -4.76
C PHE A 40 12.52 -4.99 -5.85
N ASP A 41 13.78 -5.12 -5.44
CA ASP A 41 14.95 -5.35 -6.29
C ASP A 41 15.10 -6.82 -6.71
N GLY A 42 14.05 -7.63 -6.48
CA GLY A 42 14.04 -9.07 -6.72
C GLY A 42 14.81 -9.88 -5.66
N THR A 43 15.28 -9.26 -4.57
CA THR A 43 15.97 -10.00 -3.51
C THR A 43 15.00 -10.50 -2.43
N ASN A 44 15.07 -11.81 -2.17
CA ASN A 44 14.63 -12.59 -1.00
C ASN A 44 13.65 -11.95 0.02
N ALA A 45 12.57 -11.31 -0.41
CA ALA A 45 11.43 -11.16 0.48
C ALA A 45 10.81 -12.55 0.70
N PRO A 46 10.37 -12.90 1.92
CA PRO A 46 9.67 -14.16 2.15
C PRO A 46 8.46 -14.28 1.21
N ALA A 47 8.09 -15.52 0.86
CA ALA A 47 7.08 -15.83 -0.17
C ALA A 47 5.76 -15.05 0.00
N SER A 48 5.42 -14.70 1.24
CA SER A 48 4.40 -13.72 1.59
C SER A 48 4.75 -13.09 2.95
N PHE A 49 4.74 -11.77 3.04
CA PHE A 49 4.76 -11.02 4.30
C PHE A 49 3.51 -10.16 4.38
N THR A 50 2.76 -10.26 5.48
CA THR A 50 1.65 -9.34 5.73
C THR A 50 2.19 -8.13 6.51
N GLY A 51 2.24 -6.98 5.86
CA GLY A 51 2.58 -5.71 6.48
C GLY A 51 1.35 -5.02 7.05
N SER A 52 1.41 -4.64 8.32
CA SER A 52 0.42 -3.75 8.94
C SER A 52 0.91 -2.31 8.83
N GLY A 53 0.03 -1.41 8.39
CA GLY A 53 0.37 0.00 8.29
C GLY A 53 -0.88 0.85 8.14
N SER A 54 -0.69 2.11 7.74
CA SER A 54 -1.78 3.03 7.47
C SER A 54 -1.65 3.64 6.08
N VAL A 55 -2.76 3.84 5.40
CA VAL A 55 -2.81 4.57 4.13
C VAL A 55 -3.39 5.95 4.34
N VAL A 56 -2.82 6.94 3.65
CA VAL A 56 -3.38 8.29 3.54
C VAL A 56 -3.68 8.55 2.07
N ARG A 57 -4.91 9.00 1.79
CA ARG A 57 -5.30 9.39 0.43
C ARG A 57 -4.72 10.75 0.08
N ASP A 58 -3.90 10.79 -0.95
CA ASP A 58 -3.27 12.00 -1.48
C ASP A 58 -3.66 12.19 -2.95
N GLY A 59 -4.80 12.87 -3.17
CA GLY A 59 -5.37 13.06 -4.50
C GLY A 59 -5.82 11.74 -5.14
N LYS A 60 -5.06 11.27 -6.14
CA LYS A 60 -5.34 10.05 -6.92
C LYS A 60 -4.51 8.84 -6.50
N VAL A 61 -3.77 8.92 -5.39
CA VAL A 61 -2.94 7.82 -4.88
C VAL A 61 -3.24 7.55 -3.41
N LEU A 62 -2.96 6.34 -2.95
CA LEU A 62 -2.86 6.03 -1.52
C LEU A 62 -1.39 5.89 -1.14
N ARG A 63 -0.98 6.61 -0.10
CA ARG A 63 0.37 6.50 0.46
C ARG A 63 0.31 5.62 1.70
N TYR A 64 0.85 4.42 1.59
CA TYR A 64 0.99 3.49 2.70
C TYR A 64 2.28 3.78 3.48
N THR A 65 2.19 3.72 4.82
CA THR A 65 3.33 3.78 5.74
C THR A 65 3.19 2.66 6.77
N ASP A 66 4.22 1.82 6.94
CA ASP A 66 4.27 0.80 8.00
C ASP A 66 4.88 1.34 9.30
N GLU A 67 4.90 0.51 10.35
CA GLU A 67 5.49 0.87 11.65
C GLU A 67 7.01 1.11 11.61
N ALA A 68 7.70 0.54 10.61
CA ALA A 68 9.14 0.72 10.39
C ALA A 68 9.46 1.96 9.53
N GLY A 69 8.43 2.64 8.99
CA GLY A 69 8.56 3.80 8.12
C GLY A 69 8.75 3.47 6.63
N ALA A 70 8.51 2.22 6.21
CA ALA A 70 8.49 1.86 4.80
C ALA A 70 7.30 2.50 4.08
N LEU A 71 7.52 2.96 2.86
CA LEU A 71 6.53 3.70 2.06
C LEU A 71 6.18 2.94 0.79
N LEU A 72 4.88 2.77 0.53
CA LEU A 72 4.36 2.30 -0.76
C LEU A 72 3.36 3.30 -1.31
N THR A 73 3.34 3.43 -2.64
CA THR A 73 2.34 4.25 -3.34
C THR A 73 1.43 3.35 -4.13
N PHE A 74 0.16 3.33 -3.77
CA PHE A 74 -0.86 2.64 -4.54
C PHE A 74 -1.57 3.60 -5.49
N VAL A 75 -1.88 3.12 -6.69
CA VAL A 75 -2.70 3.80 -7.70
C VAL A 75 -3.96 2.99 -7.95
N PRO A 76 -5.06 3.60 -8.45
CA PRO A 76 -6.24 2.83 -8.83
C PRO A 76 -5.86 1.82 -9.91
N ASP A 77 -6.36 0.60 -9.77
CA ASP A 77 -6.18 -0.48 -10.75
C ASP A 77 -6.53 0.00 -12.17
N ASP A 78 -5.59 -0.14 -13.10
CA ASP A 78 -5.76 0.27 -14.49
C ASP A 78 -6.43 -0.82 -15.36
N GLY A 79 -6.81 -1.95 -14.74
CA GLY A 79 -7.36 -3.13 -15.41
C GLY A 79 -6.33 -3.95 -16.19
N VAL A 80 -5.05 -3.56 -16.19
CA VAL A 80 -3.97 -4.30 -16.82
C VAL A 80 -3.43 -5.31 -15.81
N GLN A 81 -3.70 -6.58 -16.06
CA GLN A 81 -3.19 -7.65 -15.21
C GLN A 81 -1.66 -7.72 -15.28
N ARG A 82 -1.00 -7.26 -14.22
CA ARG A 82 0.45 -7.39 -14.02
C ARG A 82 0.67 -8.63 -13.17
N PRO A 83 1.21 -9.73 -13.73
CA PRO A 83 1.51 -10.89 -12.91
C PRO A 83 2.50 -10.47 -11.82
N LEU A 84 2.17 -10.79 -10.56
CA LEU A 84 3.03 -10.49 -9.41
C LEU A 84 4.44 -11.03 -9.67
N CYS A 85 4.54 -12.23 -10.24
CA CYS A 85 5.78 -12.85 -10.70
C CYS A 85 5.60 -13.23 -12.19
N ALA A 86 6.38 -12.64 -13.10
CA ALA A 86 6.43 -13.00 -14.52
C ALA A 86 7.66 -13.87 -14.82
#